data_AF-A0A453IDI1-F1
#
_entry.id   AF-A0A453IDI1-F1
#
_cell.length_a   1.000
_cell.length_b   1.000
_cell.length_c   1.000
_cell.angle_alpha   90.00
_cell.angle_beta   90.00
_cell.angle_gamma   90.00
#
_symmetry.space_group_name_H-M   'P 1'
#
loop_
_entity.id
_entity.type
_entity.pdbx_description
1 polymer ?
#
loop_
_entity_poly.entity_id
_entity_poly.type
_entity_poly.pdbx_seq_one_letter_code
_entity_poly.pdbx_strand_id
1 'polypeptide(L)'
;PSHNVTEPLLVEVDQIYHLACPASPIFYKHNPVKTIKTNVIGTLNMLGLAKRVGARILLTSTSEVYGDPLEHPQTEAYWGNVNPIGVRSCYDEGKRVAETLMFDYHRQHGIEIRIARIFNTYGPRMNIDDGRVVSNFIAQAIRGEALTVQKPGTQTRSFCYVADMVNGLMKLMNGDNTGPINIGNPGEFTMLELAENVKELINPEVTVTMTENTPDDPRQRKPDITKAKEVLDWEPKVVLRDGLVLMEDDFRERLAVPKKTKA
;
A
#
# COMPACT_ATOMS: atom_id res chain seq x y z
N PRO A 1 -8.17 -15.08 18.69
CA PRO A 1 -6.74 -15.07 19.09
C PRO A 1 -5.88 -14.43 17.99
N SER A 2 -5.11 -13.39 18.32
CA SER A 2 -4.18 -12.76 17.38
C SER A 2 -2.88 -13.57 17.30
N HIS A 3 -2.61 -14.24 16.17
CA HIS A 3 -1.36 -14.95 15.92
C HIS A 3 -0.26 -13.97 15.45
N ASN A 4 0.98 -14.21 15.85
CA ASN A 4 2.14 -13.48 15.32
C ASN A 4 2.85 -14.33 14.27
N VAL A 5 2.95 -13.83 13.04
CA VAL A 5 3.55 -14.58 11.91
C VAL A 5 5.03 -14.93 12.14
N THR A 6 5.73 -14.25 13.05
CA THR A 6 7.11 -14.65 13.40
C THR A 6 7.18 -15.97 14.15
N GLU A 7 6.05 -16.48 14.63
CA GLU A 7 5.91 -17.81 15.23
C GLU A 7 5.31 -18.79 14.21
N PRO A 8 5.73 -20.07 14.23
CA PRO A 8 5.14 -21.11 13.38
C PRO A 8 3.62 -21.22 13.54
N LEU A 9 2.94 -21.56 12.45
CA LEU A 9 1.50 -21.79 12.42
C LEU A 9 1.18 -23.16 11.81
N LEU A 10 0.35 -23.94 12.51
CA LEU A 10 -0.09 -25.26 12.09
C LEU A 10 -1.60 -25.26 11.82
N VAL A 11 -1.97 -25.08 10.55
CA VAL A 11 -3.35 -25.14 10.05
C VAL A 11 -3.35 -25.78 8.67
N GLU A 12 -4.49 -26.33 8.25
CA GLU A 12 -4.75 -26.84 6.90
C GLU A 12 -5.54 -25.79 6.11
N VAL A 13 -5.00 -25.34 4.98
CA VAL A 13 -5.58 -24.29 4.13
C VAL A 13 -5.13 -24.48 2.68
N ASP A 14 -5.94 -24.03 1.73
CA ASP A 14 -5.61 -24.10 0.30
C ASP A 14 -4.93 -22.83 -0.23
N GLN A 15 -5.24 -21.67 0.37
CA GLN A 15 -4.74 -20.35 -0.05
C GLN A 15 -4.30 -19.49 1.14
N ILE A 16 -3.17 -18.81 0.99
CA ILE A 16 -2.60 -17.91 2.01
C ILE A 16 -2.43 -16.52 1.42
N TYR A 17 -3.14 -15.53 1.98
CA TYR A 17 -2.91 -14.11 1.68
C TYR A 17 -2.02 -13.51 2.76
N HIS A 18 -0.71 -13.39 2.49
CA HIS A 18 0.29 -12.91 3.44
C HIS A 18 0.40 -11.38 3.43
N LEU A 19 -0.45 -10.74 4.23
CA LEU A 19 -0.54 -9.28 4.39
C LEU A 19 0.15 -8.76 5.65
N ALA A 20 0.66 -9.65 6.50
CA ALA A 20 1.14 -9.29 7.83
C ALA A 20 2.47 -8.51 7.75
N CYS A 21 2.40 -7.19 7.82
CA CYS A 21 3.55 -6.30 7.97
C CYS A 21 3.06 -4.89 8.36
N PRO A 22 3.73 -4.16 9.27
CA PRO A 22 3.45 -2.74 9.49
C PRO A 22 3.69 -1.95 8.19
N ALA A 23 2.67 -1.22 7.70
CA ALA A 23 2.71 -0.59 6.37
C ALA A 23 2.93 0.93 6.38
N SER A 24 2.52 1.64 7.44
CA SER A 24 2.73 3.10 7.51
C SER A 24 4.14 3.45 8.01
N PRO A 25 4.78 4.50 7.44
CA PRO A 25 6.11 4.96 7.86
C PRO A 25 6.26 5.24 9.34
N ILE A 26 5.22 5.71 10.01
CA ILE A 26 5.26 5.96 11.45
C ILE A 26 5.43 4.63 12.19
N PHE A 27 4.63 3.62 11.83
CA PHE A 27 4.60 2.35 12.56
C PHE A 27 5.80 1.46 12.25
N TYR A 28 6.25 1.36 11.00
CA TYR A 28 7.39 0.49 10.69
C TYR A 28 8.73 1.06 11.18
N LYS A 29 8.86 2.39 11.27
CA LYS A 29 10.04 3.06 11.85
C LYS A 29 10.06 3.00 13.38
N HIS A 30 8.91 2.89 14.03
CA HIS A 30 8.83 2.82 15.50
C HIS A 30 9.53 1.58 16.06
N ASN A 31 9.48 0.43 15.35
CA ASN A 31 10.19 -0.78 15.77
C ASN A 31 10.83 -1.48 14.55
N PRO A 32 11.97 -0.97 14.05
CA PRO A 32 12.57 -1.44 12.80
C PRO A 32 13.03 -2.90 12.88
N VAL A 33 13.48 -3.35 14.06
CA VAL A 33 13.87 -4.74 14.32
C VAL A 33 12.65 -5.68 14.21
N LYS A 34 11.50 -5.29 14.75
CA LYS A 34 10.26 -6.07 14.62
C LYS A 34 9.77 -6.07 13.17
N THR A 35 9.85 -4.95 12.47
CA THR A 35 9.48 -4.84 11.05
C THR A 35 10.27 -5.82 10.20
N ILE A 36 11.61 -5.82 10.30
CA ILE A 36 12.43 -6.72 9.49
C ILE A 36 12.22 -8.19 9.87
N LYS A 37 12.07 -8.52 11.16
CA LYS A 37 11.71 -9.88 11.61
C LYS A 37 10.38 -10.35 11.05
N THR A 38 9.38 -9.47 11.01
CA THR A 38 8.05 -9.79 10.45
C THR A 38 8.15 -10.10 8.95
N ASN A 39 8.91 -9.30 8.19
CA ASN A 39 9.11 -9.55 6.76
C ASN A 39 9.93 -10.81 6.48
N VAL A 40 10.99 -11.10 7.25
CA VAL A 40 11.88 -12.25 6.99
C VAL A 40 11.34 -13.52 7.62
N ILE A 41 11.26 -13.57 8.95
CA ILE A 41 10.85 -14.77 9.70
C ILE A 41 9.38 -15.07 9.41
N GLY A 42 8.52 -14.05 9.35
CA GLY A 42 7.12 -14.24 9.03
C GLY A 42 6.90 -14.86 7.66
N THR A 43 7.62 -14.39 6.64
CA THR A 43 7.54 -14.96 5.29
C THR A 43 8.08 -16.38 5.24
N LEU A 44 9.20 -16.67 5.93
CA LEU A 44 9.72 -18.05 6.05
C LEU A 44 8.69 -19.00 6.68
N ASN A 45 8.03 -18.58 7.76
CA ASN A 45 7.01 -19.40 8.42
C ASN A 45 5.80 -19.65 7.52
N MET A 46 5.31 -18.63 6.81
CA MET A 46 4.17 -18.78 5.90
C MET A 46 4.51 -19.60 4.66
N LEU A 47 5.73 -19.50 4.14
CA LEU A 47 6.23 -20.38 3.07
C LEU A 47 6.41 -21.82 3.54
N GLY A 48 6.88 -22.03 4.78
CA GLY A 48 6.96 -23.36 5.40
C GLY A 48 5.58 -23.99 5.60
N LEU A 49 4.59 -23.18 5.99
CA LEU A 49 3.18 -23.58 6.03
C LEU A 49 2.68 -23.97 4.64
N ALA A 50 2.87 -23.09 3.64
CA ALA A 50 2.45 -23.32 2.26
C ALA A 50 3.03 -24.62 1.70
N LYS A 51 4.32 -24.86 1.93
CA LYS A 51 5.01 -26.10 1.54
C LYS A 51 4.38 -27.34 2.17
N ARG A 52 4.07 -27.29 3.46
CA ARG A 52 3.59 -28.44 4.22
C ARG A 52 2.22 -28.91 3.75
N VAL A 53 1.32 -27.96 3.48
CA VAL A 53 -0.10 -28.26 3.16
C VAL A 53 -0.40 -28.16 1.67
N GLY A 54 0.58 -27.78 0.84
CA GLY A 54 0.38 -27.59 -0.60
C GLY A 54 -0.41 -26.33 -0.95
N ALA A 55 -0.45 -25.32 -0.06
CA ALA A 55 -1.20 -24.09 -0.31
C ALA A 55 -0.53 -23.20 -1.35
N ARG A 56 -1.35 -22.49 -2.13
CA ARG A 56 -0.92 -21.33 -2.90
C ARG A 56 -0.78 -20.12 -1.98
N ILE A 57 0.31 -19.35 -2.13
CA ILE A 57 0.59 -18.19 -1.27
C ILE A 57 0.76 -16.92 -2.08
N LEU A 58 0.07 -15.86 -1.68
CA LEU A 58 0.21 -14.51 -2.21
C LEU A 58 0.94 -13.63 -1.20
N LEU A 59 2.03 -13.01 -1.63
CA LEU A 59 2.72 -11.95 -0.90
C LEU A 59 2.21 -10.59 -1.36
N THR A 60 1.74 -9.76 -0.43
CA THR A 60 1.61 -8.32 -0.70
C THR A 60 2.97 -7.66 -0.49
N SER A 61 3.71 -7.53 -1.59
CA SER A 61 4.89 -6.67 -1.69
C SER A 61 4.46 -5.20 -1.77
N THR A 62 5.31 -4.30 -2.24
CA THR A 62 5.09 -2.85 -2.18
C THR A 62 5.81 -2.13 -3.31
N SER A 63 5.29 -0.99 -3.76
CA SER A 63 6.03 -0.07 -4.64
C SER A 63 7.33 0.46 -4.04
N GLU A 64 7.52 0.39 -2.71
CA GLU A 64 8.78 0.79 -2.05
C GLU A 64 9.96 -0.11 -2.44
N VAL A 65 9.75 -1.31 -3.02
CA VAL A 65 10.85 -2.12 -3.56
C VAL A 65 11.58 -1.43 -4.72
N TYR A 66 10.94 -0.43 -5.33
CA TYR A 66 11.50 0.44 -6.35
C TYR A 66 12.33 1.61 -5.79
N GLY A 67 12.17 1.94 -4.50
CA GLY A 67 12.94 2.99 -3.81
C GLY A 67 12.64 4.41 -4.30
N ASP A 68 13.70 5.20 -4.55
CA ASP A 68 13.63 6.50 -5.24
C ASP A 68 13.92 6.26 -6.74
N PRO A 69 12.90 5.93 -7.55
CA PRO A 69 13.09 5.36 -8.87
C PRO A 69 13.75 6.36 -9.82
N LEU A 70 14.65 5.84 -10.67
CA LEU A 70 15.27 6.59 -11.76
C LEU A 70 14.49 6.47 -13.09
N GLU A 71 13.43 5.67 -13.09
CA GLU A 71 12.56 5.38 -14.23
C GLU A 71 11.10 5.74 -13.91
N HIS A 72 10.37 6.25 -14.91
CA HIS A 72 8.96 6.63 -14.76
C HIS A 72 8.18 6.36 -16.06
N PRO A 73 7.05 5.61 -16.03
CA PRO A 73 6.46 4.90 -14.88
C PRO A 73 7.32 3.71 -14.41
N GLN A 74 6.99 3.14 -13.24
CA GLN A 74 7.69 1.97 -12.71
C GLN A 74 7.05 0.68 -13.25
N THR A 75 7.81 -0.09 -14.02
CA THR A 75 7.41 -1.42 -14.52
C THR A 75 7.90 -2.53 -13.57
N GLU A 76 7.38 -3.76 -13.72
CA GLU A 76 7.82 -4.90 -12.91
C GLU A 76 9.27 -5.33 -13.18
N ALA A 77 9.82 -4.98 -14.35
CA ALA A 77 11.20 -5.30 -14.74
C ALA A 77 12.24 -4.42 -14.03
N TYR A 78 11.87 -3.22 -13.58
CA TYR A 78 12.77 -2.30 -12.89
C TYR A 78 13.25 -2.87 -11.54
N TRP A 79 14.56 -2.83 -11.29
CA TRP A 79 15.17 -3.44 -10.09
C TRP A 79 15.05 -2.57 -8.82
N GLY A 80 14.75 -1.29 -8.98
CA GLY A 80 14.69 -0.33 -7.89
C GLY A 80 16.03 0.35 -7.57
N ASN A 81 15.93 1.50 -6.94
CA ASN A 81 17.06 2.29 -6.42
C ASN A 81 16.83 2.53 -4.92
N VAL A 82 17.26 1.58 -4.11
CA VAL A 82 16.97 1.52 -2.66
C VAL A 82 18.28 1.63 -1.87
N ASN A 83 18.29 2.47 -0.83
CA ASN A 83 19.39 2.54 0.12
C ASN A 83 19.23 1.41 1.16
N PRO A 84 20.20 0.48 1.30
CA PRO A 84 20.06 -0.68 2.18
C PRO A 84 20.27 -0.37 3.67
N ILE A 85 20.80 0.80 4.02
CA ILE A 85 21.12 1.20 5.41
C ILE A 85 20.37 2.45 5.89
N GLY A 86 19.44 2.94 5.09
CA GLY A 86 18.58 4.07 5.44
C GLY A 86 17.58 3.74 6.55
N VAL A 87 16.98 4.78 7.14
CA VAL A 87 15.99 4.62 8.23
C VAL A 87 14.70 3.90 7.80
N ARG A 88 14.48 3.76 6.48
CA ARG A 88 13.33 3.05 5.89
C ARG A 88 13.65 1.60 5.51
N SER A 89 14.93 1.22 5.47
CA SER A 89 15.39 -0.05 4.89
C SER A 89 14.84 -1.28 5.61
N CYS A 90 14.47 -1.18 6.90
CA CYS A 90 13.81 -2.28 7.62
C CYS A 90 12.49 -2.75 6.95
N TYR A 91 11.81 -1.86 6.24
CA TYR A 91 10.62 -2.16 5.45
C TYR A 91 10.99 -2.47 4.00
N ASP A 92 11.77 -1.58 3.37
CA ASP A 92 12.08 -1.66 1.93
C ASP A 92 12.87 -2.93 1.60
N GLU A 93 13.99 -3.16 2.28
CA GLU A 93 14.79 -4.39 2.12
C GLU A 93 14.04 -5.60 2.65
N GLY A 94 13.24 -5.43 3.70
CA GLY A 94 12.37 -6.50 4.22
C GLY A 94 11.42 -7.05 3.16
N LYS A 95 10.78 -6.16 2.39
CA LYS A 95 9.89 -6.55 1.30
C LYS A 95 10.65 -7.11 0.09
N ARG A 96 11.82 -6.55 -0.23
CA ARG A 96 12.70 -7.08 -1.30
C ARG A 96 13.15 -8.51 -1.01
N VAL A 97 13.65 -8.78 0.21
CA VAL A 97 14.06 -10.14 0.59
C VAL A 97 12.86 -11.10 0.69
N ALA A 98 11.68 -10.61 1.08
CA ALA A 98 10.47 -11.43 1.03
C ALA A 98 10.12 -11.87 -0.40
N GLU A 99 10.26 -11.01 -1.42
CA GLU A 99 10.10 -11.43 -2.82
C GLU A 99 11.14 -12.50 -3.22
N THR A 100 12.40 -12.34 -2.79
CA THR A 100 13.46 -13.33 -3.01
C THR A 100 13.08 -14.69 -2.42
N LEU A 101 12.64 -14.72 -1.16
CA LEU A 101 12.24 -15.94 -0.47
C LEU A 101 11.08 -16.66 -1.18
N MET A 102 10.07 -15.91 -1.63
CA MET A 102 8.95 -16.50 -2.39
C MET A 102 9.48 -17.25 -3.63
N PHE A 103 10.31 -16.58 -4.43
CA PHE A 103 10.87 -17.16 -5.65
C PHE A 103 11.84 -18.33 -5.40
N ASP A 104 12.64 -18.28 -4.33
CA ASP A 104 13.52 -19.40 -3.95
C ASP A 104 12.71 -20.64 -3.60
N TYR A 105 11.66 -20.49 -2.80
CA TYR A 105 10.76 -21.59 -2.46
C TYR A 105 10.00 -22.12 -3.68
N HIS A 106 9.58 -21.26 -4.60
CA HIS A 106 8.99 -21.68 -5.86
C HIS A 106 9.97 -22.52 -6.70
N ARG A 107 11.21 -22.04 -6.91
CA ARG A 107 12.23 -22.75 -7.71
C ARG A 107 12.66 -24.07 -7.06
N GLN A 108 12.83 -24.10 -5.74
CA GLN A 108 13.38 -25.25 -5.03
C GLN A 108 12.32 -26.30 -4.69
N HIS A 109 11.07 -25.88 -4.44
CA HIS A 109 10.03 -26.76 -3.91
C HIS A 109 8.75 -26.77 -4.74
N GLY A 110 8.68 -26.00 -5.84
CA GLY A 110 7.51 -25.97 -6.72
C GLY A 110 6.27 -25.32 -6.08
N ILE A 111 6.43 -24.56 -4.98
CA ILE A 111 5.30 -23.92 -4.31
C ILE A 111 4.66 -22.90 -5.23
N GLU A 112 3.33 -22.91 -5.33
CA GLU A 112 2.61 -21.89 -6.07
C GLU A 112 2.63 -20.55 -5.33
N ILE A 113 3.35 -19.59 -5.90
CA ILE A 113 3.47 -18.24 -5.33
C ILE A 113 2.76 -17.22 -6.20
N ARG A 114 2.34 -16.11 -5.59
CA ARG A 114 1.86 -14.90 -6.26
C ARG A 114 2.48 -13.68 -5.58
N ILE A 115 2.93 -12.69 -6.33
CA ILE A 115 3.53 -11.47 -5.77
C ILE A 115 2.80 -10.24 -6.33
N ALA A 116 2.11 -9.51 -5.45
CA ALA A 116 1.51 -8.22 -5.76
C ALA A 116 2.41 -7.09 -5.27
N ARG A 117 2.93 -6.26 -6.17
CA ARG A 117 3.57 -5.00 -5.81
C ARG A 117 2.51 -3.92 -5.70
N ILE A 118 2.05 -3.70 -4.47
CA ILE A 118 0.94 -2.77 -4.22
C ILE A 118 1.45 -1.32 -4.24
N PHE A 119 0.71 -0.46 -4.94
CA PHE A 119 0.90 0.99 -4.88
C PHE A 119 -0.04 1.58 -3.82
N ASN A 120 0.11 2.88 -3.56
CA ASN A 120 -0.64 3.61 -2.55
C ASN A 120 -2.14 3.32 -2.65
N THR A 121 -2.69 2.79 -1.55
CA THR A 121 -4.09 2.38 -1.43
C THR A 121 -4.78 3.15 -0.33
N TYR A 122 -6.03 3.54 -0.55
CA TYR A 122 -6.85 4.29 0.38
C TYR A 122 -8.29 3.74 0.42
N GLY A 123 -9.02 4.09 1.48
CA GLY A 123 -10.44 3.73 1.64
C GLY A 123 -10.85 3.59 3.11
N PRO A 124 -12.11 3.17 3.35
CA PRO A 124 -12.65 2.90 4.69
C PRO A 124 -11.75 1.99 5.53
N ARG A 125 -11.83 2.11 6.87
CA ARG A 125 -11.05 1.37 7.86
C ARG A 125 -9.54 1.65 7.89
N MET A 126 -9.03 2.48 6.98
CA MET A 126 -7.68 3.01 7.10
C MET A 126 -7.51 3.69 8.47
N ASN A 127 -6.35 3.54 9.09
CA ASN A 127 -6.10 4.18 10.38
C ASN A 127 -6.19 5.71 10.21
N ILE A 128 -6.89 6.38 11.13
CA ILE A 128 -7.13 7.82 11.05
C ILE A 128 -5.80 8.57 11.19
N ASP A 129 -4.95 8.12 12.11
CA ASP A 129 -3.63 8.69 12.38
C ASP A 129 -2.52 7.87 11.68
N ASP A 130 -2.83 7.33 10.50
CA ASP A 130 -1.90 6.52 9.72
C ASP A 130 -0.66 7.32 9.25
N GLY A 131 -0.78 8.64 9.12
CA GLY A 131 0.31 9.51 8.71
C GLY A 131 0.48 9.64 7.19
N ARG A 132 -0.23 8.86 6.38
CA ARG A 132 -0.30 9.06 4.92
C ARG A 132 -1.20 10.26 4.57
N VAL A 133 -0.93 10.86 3.42
CA VAL A 133 -1.53 12.14 3.01
C VAL A 133 -3.06 12.13 2.93
N VAL A 134 -3.67 11.06 2.37
CA VAL A 134 -5.13 10.98 2.20
C VAL A 134 -5.84 10.92 3.55
N SER A 135 -5.39 10.07 4.48
CA SER A 135 -5.98 9.97 5.83
C SER A 135 -5.79 11.27 6.61
N ASN A 136 -4.62 11.90 6.52
CA ASN A 136 -4.36 13.16 7.21
C ASN A 136 -5.26 14.28 6.70
N PHE A 137 -5.40 14.46 5.39
CA PHE A 137 -6.25 15.51 4.83
C PHE A 137 -7.72 15.32 5.18
N ILE A 138 -8.24 14.09 5.09
CA ILE A 138 -9.62 13.80 5.48
C ILE A 138 -9.83 14.08 6.97
N ALA A 139 -8.92 13.62 7.84
CA ALA A 139 -9.01 13.87 9.28
C ALA A 139 -8.94 15.37 9.61
N GLN A 140 -7.99 16.11 9.01
CA GLN A 140 -7.86 17.56 9.16
C GLN A 140 -9.14 18.28 8.71
N ALA A 141 -9.66 17.96 7.53
CA ALA A 141 -10.88 18.57 7.01
C ALA A 141 -12.11 18.32 7.91
N ILE A 142 -12.27 17.08 8.40
CA ILE A 142 -13.36 16.71 9.33
C ILE A 142 -13.24 17.47 10.65
N ARG A 143 -12.00 17.64 11.16
CA ARG A 143 -11.71 18.37 12.41
C ARG A 143 -11.74 19.90 12.23
N GLY A 144 -11.85 20.40 11.01
CA GLY A 144 -11.79 21.84 10.71
C GLY A 144 -10.38 22.43 10.82
N GLU A 145 -9.36 21.59 10.73
CA GLU A 145 -7.95 21.96 10.74
C GLU A 145 -7.48 22.31 9.32
N ALA A 146 -6.41 23.10 9.20
CA ALA A 146 -5.81 23.42 7.92
C ALA A 146 -5.17 22.17 7.28
N LEU A 147 -5.31 22.01 5.96
CA LEU A 147 -4.69 20.94 5.19
C LEU A 147 -3.20 21.22 5.01
N THR A 148 -2.33 20.34 5.50
CA THR A 148 -0.88 20.57 5.50
C THR A 148 -0.21 19.98 4.24
N VAL A 149 0.03 20.82 3.23
CA VAL A 149 0.72 20.41 1.99
C VAL A 149 2.21 20.70 2.12
N GLN A 150 3.08 19.75 1.76
CA GLN A 150 4.52 19.97 1.74
C GLN A 150 4.93 20.72 0.46
N LYS A 151 5.75 21.76 0.60
CA LYS A 151 6.27 22.54 -0.53
C LYS A 151 7.06 21.65 -1.51
N PRO A 152 6.92 21.85 -2.84
CA PRO A 152 6.10 22.87 -3.50
C PRO A 152 4.61 22.49 -3.70
N GLY A 153 4.19 21.27 -3.35
CA GLY A 153 2.83 20.77 -3.56
C GLY A 153 2.56 20.17 -4.95
N THR A 154 3.55 20.25 -5.86
CA THR A 154 3.49 19.73 -7.23
C THR A 154 3.94 18.27 -7.34
N GLN A 155 4.46 17.67 -6.27
CA GLN A 155 4.78 16.26 -6.22
C GLN A 155 3.52 15.42 -6.44
N THR A 156 3.61 14.41 -7.30
CA THR A 156 2.47 13.58 -7.67
C THR A 156 2.45 12.27 -6.90
N ARG A 157 1.24 11.75 -6.67
CA ARG A 157 1.01 10.39 -6.18
C ARG A 157 -0.14 9.76 -6.94
N SER A 158 -0.07 8.44 -7.06
CA SER A 158 -1.17 7.58 -7.47
C SER A 158 -1.97 7.11 -6.26
N PHE A 159 -3.28 6.91 -6.40
CA PHE A 159 -4.14 6.41 -5.32
C PHE A 159 -5.12 5.35 -5.84
N CYS A 160 -4.95 4.11 -5.39
CA CYS A 160 -5.84 3.00 -5.70
C CYS A 160 -6.91 2.86 -4.61
N TYR A 161 -8.18 2.75 -4.99
CA TYR A 161 -9.23 2.51 -3.99
C TYR A 161 -9.17 1.06 -3.49
N VAL A 162 -9.44 0.85 -2.20
CA VAL A 162 -9.28 -0.45 -1.54
C VAL A 162 -10.07 -1.58 -2.21
N ALA A 163 -11.27 -1.31 -2.75
CA ALA A 163 -12.06 -2.34 -3.44
C ALA A 163 -11.39 -2.80 -4.75
N ASP A 164 -10.80 -1.88 -5.52
CA ASP A 164 -10.05 -2.21 -6.72
C ASP A 164 -8.79 -3.01 -6.37
N MET A 165 -8.07 -2.62 -5.32
CA MET A 165 -6.91 -3.34 -4.81
C MET A 165 -7.27 -4.78 -4.43
N VAL A 166 -8.34 -4.97 -3.63
CA VAL A 166 -8.81 -6.31 -3.24
C VAL A 166 -9.20 -7.13 -4.48
N ASN A 167 -9.89 -6.54 -5.45
CA ASN A 167 -10.22 -7.24 -6.69
C ASN A 167 -8.97 -7.70 -7.45
N GLY A 168 -7.94 -6.86 -7.53
CA GLY A 168 -6.66 -7.20 -8.15
C GLY A 168 -5.94 -8.34 -7.42
N LEU A 169 -5.92 -8.32 -6.08
CA LEU A 169 -5.34 -9.40 -5.27
C LEU A 169 -6.08 -10.74 -5.47
N MET A 170 -7.41 -10.71 -5.51
CA MET A 170 -8.23 -11.90 -5.75
C MET A 170 -8.01 -12.47 -7.15
N LYS A 171 -7.92 -11.61 -8.18
CA LYS A 171 -7.62 -12.04 -9.55
C LYS A 171 -6.22 -12.63 -9.66
N LEU A 172 -5.22 -12.00 -9.02
CA LEU A 172 -3.85 -12.52 -9.01
C LEU A 172 -3.75 -13.88 -8.29
N MET A 173 -4.39 -14.03 -7.13
CA MET A 173 -4.38 -15.30 -6.41
C MET A 173 -4.92 -16.45 -7.27
N ASN A 174 -6.05 -16.21 -7.95
CA ASN A 174 -6.76 -17.25 -8.68
C ASN A 174 -6.26 -17.45 -10.13
N GLY A 175 -5.45 -16.53 -10.66
CA GLY A 175 -4.79 -16.68 -11.96
C GLY A 175 -3.52 -17.54 -11.89
N ASP A 176 -2.92 -17.79 -13.05
CA ASP A 176 -1.77 -18.70 -13.21
C ASP A 176 -0.40 -17.99 -13.11
N ASN A 177 -0.39 -16.65 -13.05
CA ASN A 177 0.84 -15.87 -13.13
C ASN A 177 1.57 -15.83 -11.78
N THR A 178 2.80 -16.33 -11.73
CA THR A 178 3.66 -16.33 -10.52
C THR A 178 3.95 -14.91 -9.99
N GLY A 179 3.93 -13.89 -10.87
CA GLY A 179 4.28 -12.51 -10.55
C GLY A 179 5.78 -12.19 -10.78
N PRO A 180 6.26 -11.02 -10.32
CA PRO A 180 5.51 -9.94 -9.69
C PRO A 180 4.56 -9.25 -10.68
N ILE A 181 3.44 -8.71 -10.15
CA ILE A 181 2.47 -7.85 -10.85
C ILE A 181 2.27 -6.55 -10.06
N ASN A 182 2.34 -5.41 -10.73
CA ASN A 182 1.97 -4.11 -10.17
C ASN A 182 0.45 -4.00 -10.03
N ILE A 183 -0.02 -3.66 -8.84
CA ILE A 183 -1.44 -3.40 -8.59
C ILE A 183 -1.56 -1.98 -8.02
N GLY A 184 -2.27 -1.11 -8.73
CA GLY A 184 -2.36 0.30 -8.41
C GLY A 184 -3.19 1.07 -9.41
N ASN A 185 -3.28 2.39 -9.22
CA ASN A 185 -3.95 3.27 -10.16
C ASN A 185 -2.93 4.18 -10.85
N PRO A 186 -2.84 4.18 -12.20
CA PRO A 186 -1.89 5.02 -12.92
C PRO A 186 -2.30 6.51 -12.94
N GLY A 187 -3.52 6.85 -12.48
CA GLY A 187 -3.98 8.22 -12.32
C GLY A 187 -3.17 8.94 -11.24
N GLU A 188 -2.41 9.95 -11.64
CA GLU A 188 -1.61 10.80 -10.76
C GLU A 188 -2.37 12.07 -10.37
N PHE A 189 -2.18 12.48 -9.12
CA PHE A 189 -2.67 13.74 -8.59
C PHE A 189 -1.52 14.44 -7.87
N THR A 190 -1.39 15.75 -8.07
CA THR A 190 -0.54 16.59 -7.24
C THR A 190 -1.09 16.68 -5.81
N MET A 191 -0.24 16.99 -4.84
CA MET A 191 -0.70 17.17 -3.46
C MET A 191 -1.67 18.35 -3.32
N LEU A 192 -1.51 19.37 -4.15
CA LEU A 192 -2.45 20.49 -4.27
C LEU A 192 -3.81 20.04 -4.81
N GLU A 193 -3.87 19.30 -5.91
CA GLU A 193 -5.14 18.79 -6.46
C GLU A 193 -5.85 17.89 -5.44
N LEU A 194 -5.11 17.04 -4.72
CA LEU A 194 -5.68 16.22 -3.66
C LEU A 194 -6.24 17.08 -2.52
N ALA A 195 -5.51 18.10 -2.06
CA ALA A 195 -5.96 19.00 -1.00
C ALA A 195 -7.23 19.76 -1.40
N GLU A 196 -7.28 20.30 -2.60
CA GLU A 196 -8.48 21.00 -3.11
C GLU A 196 -9.68 20.05 -3.24
N ASN A 197 -9.49 18.82 -3.75
CA ASN A 197 -10.57 17.83 -3.81
C ASN A 197 -11.12 17.50 -2.41
N VAL A 198 -10.24 17.33 -1.42
CA VAL A 198 -10.66 17.04 -0.03
C VAL A 198 -11.38 18.25 0.59
N LYS A 199 -10.84 19.46 0.40
CA LYS A 199 -11.45 20.70 0.87
C LYS A 199 -12.86 20.89 0.30
N GLU A 200 -13.03 20.81 -1.01
CA GLU A 200 -14.32 20.93 -1.68
C GLU A 200 -15.34 19.88 -1.20
N LEU A 201 -14.87 18.65 -0.99
CA LEU A 201 -15.73 17.52 -0.66
C LEU A 201 -16.21 17.57 0.79
N ILE A 202 -15.29 17.87 1.72
CA ILE A 202 -15.50 17.62 3.16
C ILE A 202 -15.81 18.92 3.92
N ASN A 203 -15.04 19.99 3.67
CA ASN A 203 -15.17 21.24 4.41
C ASN A 203 -14.54 22.42 3.64
N PRO A 204 -15.30 23.16 2.82
CA PRO A 204 -14.78 24.26 2.00
C PRO A 204 -14.10 25.39 2.78
N GLU A 205 -14.38 25.51 4.08
CA GLU A 205 -13.84 26.56 4.95
C GLU A 205 -12.41 26.30 5.42
N VAL A 206 -11.89 25.07 5.28
CA VAL A 206 -10.50 24.81 5.69
C VAL A 206 -9.51 25.47 4.74
N THR A 207 -8.42 25.98 5.30
CA THR A 207 -7.32 26.55 4.52
C THR A 207 -6.31 25.47 4.15
N VAL A 208 -5.51 25.74 3.11
CA VAL A 208 -4.36 24.91 2.75
C VAL A 208 -3.10 25.64 3.23
N THR A 209 -2.31 24.98 4.08
CA THR A 209 -1.07 25.52 4.64
C THR A 209 0.13 24.79 4.07
N MET A 210 1.14 25.55 3.66
CA MET A 210 2.38 25.01 3.11
C MET A 210 3.43 24.76 4.18
N THR A 211 3.94 23.54 4.27
CA THR A 211 4.97 23.09 5.22
C THR A 211 6.28 22.72 4.53
N GLU A 212 7.38 22.66 5.27
CA GLU A 212 8.66 22.23 4.71
C GLU A 212 8.63 20.74 4.33
N ASN A 213 9.40 20.39 3.29
CA ASN A 213 9.45 19.03 2.80
C ASN A 213 10.30 18.14 3.72
N THR A 214 9.87 16.91 3.96
CA THR A 214 10.69 15.92 4.68
C THR A 214 11.80 15.38 3.76
N PRO A 215 13.03 15.21 4.25
CA PRO A 215 14.08 14.51 3.52
C PRO A 215 13.64 13.09 3.14
N ASP A 216 14.04 12.63 1.95
CA ASP A 216 13.88 11.26 1.43
C ASP A 216 12.45 10.77 1.11
N ASP A 217 11.45 11.65 0.97
CA ASP A 217 10.15 11.22 0.40
C ASP A 217 10.27 11.10 -1.13
N PRO A 218 9.94 9.94 -1.75
CA PRO A 218 10.11 9.73 -3.18
C PRO A 218 9.38 10.80 -3.99
N ARG A 219 10.03 11.41 -4.97
CA ARG A 219 9.44 12.56 -5.67
C ARG A 219 8.26 12.18 -6.56
N GLN A 220 8.32 11.00 -7.19
CA GLN A 220 7.32 10.57 -8.15
C GLN A 220 7.15 9.04 -8.13
N ARG A 221 5.89 8.55 -8.06
CA ARG A 221 5.57 7.13 -8.16
C ARG A 221 4.27 6.90 -8.92
N LYS A 222 4.37 6.15 -10.02
CA LYS A 222 3.29 5.79 -10.92
C LYS A 222 3.45 4.33 -11.36
N PRO A 223 2.46 3.47 -11.08
CA PRO A 223 2.50 2.11 -11.56
C PRO A 223 2.31 2.08 -13.07
N ASP A 224 3.16 1.34 -13.78
CA ASP A 224 2.73 0.72 -15.02
C ASP A 224 1.89 -0.51 -14.67
N ILE A 225 0.64 -0.55 -15.16
CA ILE A 225 -0.31 -1.65 -14.90
C ILE A 225 -0.62 -2.47 -16.17
N THR A 226 0.17 -2.32 -17.24
CA THR A 226 -0.03 -3.02 -18.51
C THR A 226 -0.11 -4.53 -18.29
N LYS A 227 0.82 -5.08 -17.51
CA LYS A 227 0.83 -6.52 -17.18
C LYS A 227 -0.42 -6.95 -16.42
N ALA A 228 -0.92 -6.14 -15.48
CA ALA A 228 -2.14 -6.46 -14.73
C ALA A 228 -3.37 -6.48 -15.66
N LYS A 229 -3.45 -5.56 -16.63
CA LYS A 229 -4.51 -5.57 -17.65
C LYS A 229 -4.44 -6.82 -18.52
N GLU A 230 -3.26 -7.15 -19.03
CA GLU A 230 -3.07 -8.26 -19.97
C GLU A 230 -3.27 -9.63 -19.32
N VAL A 231 -2.71 -9.85 -18.12
CA VAL A 231 -2.67 -11.18 -17.51
C VAL A 231 -3.80 -11.44 -16.50
N LEU A 232 -4.39 -10.38 -15.94
CA LEU A 232 -5.47 -10.50 -14.96
C LEU A 232 -6.81 -9.96 -15.48
N ASP A 233 -6.83 -9.31 -16.65
CA ASP A 233 -8.00 -8.54 -17.12
C ASP A 233 -8.44 -7.53 -16.04
N TRP A 234 -7.47 -6.88 -15.40
CA TRP A 234 -7.71 -6.01 -14.24
C TRP A 234 -7.26 -4.58 -14.50
N GLU A 235 -8.11 -3.62 -14.13
CA GLU A 235 -7.79 -2.20 -14.01
C GLU A 235 -8.67 -1.57 -12.92
N PRO A 236 -8.20 -0.50 -12.26
CA PRO A 236 -8.98 0.20 -11.24
C PRO A 236 -10.16 0.95 -11.87
N LYS A 237 -11.32 0.90 -11.20
CA LYS A 237 -12.57 1.47 -11.72
C LYS A 237 -13.08 2.64 -10.89
N VAL A 238 -12.68 2.73 -9.62
CA VAL A 238 -13.16 3.76 -8.70
C VAL A 238 -12.30 5.02 -8.87
N VAL A 239 -12.94 6.10 -9.29
CA VAL A 239 -12.30 7.42 -9.35
C VAL A 239 -12.05 7.96 -7.94
N LEU A 240 -11.00 8.78 -7.79
CA LEU A 240 -10.53 9.26 -6.49
C LEU A 240 -11.67 9.87 -5.65
N ARG A 241 -12.46 10.76 -6.25
CA ARG A 241 -13.53 11.49 -5.56
C ARG A 241 -14.59 10.57 -4.95
N ASP A 242 -14.98 9.52 -5.66
CA ASP A 242 -15.99 8.57 -5.19
C ASP A 242 -15.48 7.75 -4.00
N GLY A 243 -14.21 7.32 -4.04
CA GLY A 243 -13.58 6.64 -2.92
C GLY A 243 -13.40 7.56 -1.69
N LEU A 244 -13.14 8.86 -1.90
CA LEU A 244 -13.00 9.83 -0.80
C LEU A 244 -14.33 10.02 -0.05
N VAL A 245 -15.48 10.00 -0.74
CA VAL A 245 -16.81 10.08 -0.10
C VAL A 245 -16.99 8.92 0.89
N LEU A 246 -16.68 7.70 0.45
CA LEU A 246 -16.84 6.50 1.27
C LEU A 246 -15.88 6.50 2.47
N MET A 247 -14.66 6.99 2.27
CA MET A 247 -13.67 7.13 3.34
C MET A 247 -14.06 8.22 4.34
N GLU A 248 -14.64 9.34 3.88
CA GLU A 248 -15.18 10.38 4.75
C GLU A 248 -16.28 9.82 5.67
N ASP A 249 -17.24 9.06 5.13
CA ASP A 249 -18.33 8.47 5.90
C ASP A 249 -17.80 7.57 7.04
N ASP A 250 -16.88 6.67 6.73
CA ASP A 250 -16.21 5.81 7.71
C ASP A 250 -15.42 6.59 8.77
N PHE A 251 -14.71 7.65 8.38
CA PHE A 251 -13.95 8.48 9.32
C PHE A 251 -14.87 9.25 10.25
N ARG A 252 -15.95 9.83 9.73
CA ARG A 252 -16.95 10.57 10.51
C ARG A 252 -17.63 9.68 11.54
N GLU A 253 -18.01 8.46 11.15
CA GLU A 253 -18.60 7.49 12.06
C GLU A 253 -17.64 7.17 13.22
N ARG A 254 -16.37 6.86 12.91
CA ARG A 254 -15.35 6.51 13.93
C ARG A 254 -14.91 7.69 14.78
N LEU A 255 -14.99 8.92 14.27
CA LEU A 255 -14.71 10.16 15.02
C LEU A 255 -15.95 10.69 15.77
N ALA A 256 -17.12 10.05 15.59
CA ALA A 256 -18.41 10.55 16.10
C ALA A 256 -18.71 12.02 15.69
N VAL A 257 -18.32 12.41 14.47
CA VAL A 257 -18.56 13.75 13.91
C VAL A 257 -19.63 13.64 12.81
N PRO A 258 -20.84 14.20 12.99
CA PRO A 258 -21.89 14.11 11.97
C PRO A 258 -21.51 14.85 10.68
N LYS A 259 -22.05 14.39 9.54
CA LYS A 259 -21.98 15.19 8.30
C LYS A 259 -22.75 16.49 8.50
N LYS A 260 -22.13 17.62 8.17
CA LYS A 260 -22.88 18.87 8.02
C LYS A 260 -23.80 18.69 6.81
N THR A 261 -25.11 18.62 7.05
CA THR A 261 -26.10 18.67 5.97
C THR A 261 -25.87 19.98 5.22
N LYS A 262 -25.62 19.93 3.91
CA LYS A 262 -25.63 21.15 3.10
C LYS A 262 -27.02 21.77 3.24
N ALA A 263 -27.08 22.96 3.81
CA ALA A 263 -28.29 23.79 3.87
C ALA A 263 -28.66 24.28 2.46
#